data_AF-A0A5A7XPK1-F1
#
_entry.id   AF-A0A5A7XPK1-F1
#
_cell.length_a   1.000
_cell.length_b   1.000
_cell.length_c   1.000
_cell.angle_alpha   90.00
_cell.angle_beta   90.00
_cell.angle_gamma   90.00
#
_symmetry.space_group_name_H-M   'P 1'
#
loop_
_entity.id
_entity.type
_entity.pdbx_description
1 polymer ?
#
loop_
_entity_poly.entity_id
_entity_poly.type
_entity_poly.pdbx_seq_one_letter_code
_entity_poly.pdbx_strand_id
1 'polypeptide(L)'
;MASGDVTLTVSADEALVLFDWLARTSEAAQPVAFRDHAERVVLWNLEALLERVLVAPLRPDYTEQLRQARGRVRGGVDPSR
;
A
#
# COMPACT_ATOMS: atom_id res chain seq x y z
N MET A 1 -5.27 21.69 -18.07
CA MET A 1 -4.87 20.45 -17.37
C MET A 1 -4.71 20.80 -15.91
N ALA A 2 -5.22 20.00 -14.98
CA ALA A 2 -5.05 20.29 -13.55
C ALA A 2 -3.58 20.07 -13.18
N SER A 3 -2.79 21.14 -13.24
CA SER A 3 -1.39 21.18 -12.79
C SER A 3 -1.38 21.34 -11.28
N GLY A 4 -1.75 20.30 -10.54
CA GLY A 4 -1.79 20.33 -9.09
C GLY A 4 -1.45 18.97 -8.50
N ASP A 5 -0.73 19.00 -7.38
CA ASP A 5 -0.48 17.81 -6.58
C ASP A 5 -1.79 17.33 -5.95
N VAL A 6 -1.98 16.01 -5.91
CA VAL A 6 -3.11 15.37 -5.23
C VAL A 6 -2.58 14.73 -3.96
N THR A 7 -3.15 15.10 -2.80
CA THR A 7 -2.84 14.47 -1.53
C THR A 7 -3.83 13.34 -1.24
N LEU A 8 -3.30 12.13 -1.01
CA LEU A 8 -4.05 10.99 -0.52
C LEU A 8 -3.72 10.78 0.96
N THR A 9 -4.74 10.84 1.82
CA THR A 9 -4.62 10.50 3.24
C THR A 9 -5.22 9.13 3.47
N VAL A 10 -4.42 8.24 4.06
CA VAL A 10 -4.82 6.89 4.45
C VAL A 10 -4.34 6.64 5.88
N SER A 11 -5.06 5.82 6.62
CA SER A 11 -4.60 5.34 7.93
C SER A 11 -3.33 4.50 7.80
N ALA A 12 -2.59 4.34 8.91
CA ALA A 12 -1.42 3.47 8.94
C ALA A 12 -1.75 2.01 8.55
N ASP A 13 -2.96 1.55 8.90
CA ASP A 13 -3.42 0.20 8.55
C ASP A 13 -3.71 0.06 7.07
N GLU A 14 -4.39 1.04 6.47
CA GLU A 14 -4.63 1.06 5.03
C GLU A 14 -3.31 1.15 4.24
N ALA A 15 -2.38 2.00 4.68
CA ALA A 15 -1.05 2.11 4.08
C ALA A 15 -0.31 0.78 4.11
N LEU A 16 -0.32 0.09 5.26
CA LEU A 16 0.33 -1.21 5.43
C LEU A 16 -0.29 -2.29 4.54
N VAL A 17 -1.62 -2.35 4.46
CA VAL A 17 -2.34 -3.32 3.63
C VAL A 17 -2.10 -3.05 2.14
N LEU A 18 -2.08 -1.78 1.73
CA LEU A 18 -1.82 -1.37 0.36
C LEU A 18 -0.39 -1.70 -0.06
N PHE A 19 0.59 -1.36 0.78
CA PHE A 19 1.99 -1.67 0.53
C PHE A 19 2.22 -3.17 0.36
N ASP A 20 1.67 -3.98 1.26
CA ASP A 20 1.79 -5.45 1.16
C ASP A 20 1.20 -5.99 -0.15
N TRP A 21 0.06 -5.44 -0.59
CA TRP A 21 -0.55 -5.83 -1.85
C TRP A 21 0.32 -5.43 -3.05
N LEU A 22 0.92 -4.24 -3.04
CA LEU A 22 1.81 -3.77 -4.09
C LEU A 22 3.06 -4.66 -4.17
N ALA A 23 3.79 -4.82 -3.06
CA ALA A 23 5.03 -5.60 -3.02
C ALA A 23 4.81 -7.05 -3.50
N ARG A 24 3.80 -7.74 -2.96
CA ARG A 24 3.55 -9.15 -3.32
C ARG A 24 3.10 -9.33 -4.77
N THR A 25 2.48 -8.32 -5.38
CA THR A 25 2.00 -8.40 -6.77
C THR A 25 3.06 -7.96 -7.77
N SER A 26 3.96 -7.06 -7.37
CA SER A 26 5.17 -6.68 -8.10
C SER A 26 6.18 -7.84 -8.16
N GLU A 27 6.35 -8.60 -7.07
CA GLU A 27 7.34 -9.69 -6.96
C GLU A 27 6.81 -11.09 -7.29
N ALA A 28 5.51 -11.22 -7.59
CA ALA A 28 4.92 -12.52 -7.89
C ALA A 28 5.54 -13.15 -9.16
N ALA A 29 5.65 -14.48 -9.16
CA ALA A 29 6.05 -15.24 -10.35
C ALA A 29 5.12 -14.99 -11.55
N GLN A 30 3.87 -14.60 -11.27
CA GLN A 30 2.92 -14.07 -12.25
C GLN A 30 2.43 -12.71 -11.74
N PRO A 31 3.08 -11.61 -12.17
CA PRO A 31 2.67 -10.27 -11.76
C PRO A 31 1.25 -9.94 -12.23
N VAL A 32 0.63 -8.96 -11.58
CA VAL A 32 -0.68 -8.44 -12.03
C VAL A 32 -0.57 -7.96 -13.48
N ALA A 33 -1.56 -8.36 -14.30
CA ALA A 33 -1.62 -7.93 -15.68
C ALA A 33 -2.02 -6.45 -15.75
N PHE A 34 -1.10 -5.61 -16.22
CA PHE A 34 -1.35 -4.21 -16.52
C PHE A 34 -1.83 -4.06 -17.97
N ARG A 35 -2.84 -3.21 -18.19
CA ARG A 35 -3.33 -2.88 -19.53
C ARG A 35 -2.49 -1.80 -20.19
N ASP A 36 -1.93 -0.90 -19.38
CA ASP A 36 -1.09 0.19 -19.84
C ASP A 36 0.21 0.28 -19.03
N HIS A 37 1.28 0.74 -19.68
CA HIS A 37 2.56 0.97 -19.02
C HIS A 37 2.46 2.00 -17.87
N ALA A 38 1.59 3.01 -18.03
CA ALA A 38 1.34 4.03 -17.04
C ALA A 38 0.76 3.46 -15.73
N GLU A 39 -0.10 2.45 -15.80
CA GLU A 39 -0.65 1.78 -14.60
C GLU A 39 0.49 1.23 -13.73
N ARG A 40 1.43 0.54 -14.38
CA ARG A 40 2.61 -0.03 -13.72
C ARG A 40 3.50 1.05 -13.11
N VAL A 41 3.78 2.12 -13.85
CA VAL A 41 4.62 3.24 -13.35
C VAL A 41 3.99 3.92 -12.13
N VAL A 42 2.67 4.18 -12.18
CA VAL A 42 1.96 4.82 -11.07
C VAL A 42 1.99 3.94 -9.81
N LEU A 43 1.75 2.64 -9.96
CA LEU A 43 1.73 1.72 -8.83
C LEU A 43 3.12 1.50 -8.22
N TRP A 44 4.18 1.44 -9.05
CA TRP A 44 5.55 1.39 -8.52
C TRP A 44 5.96 2.67 -7.80
N ASN A 45 5.60 3.84 -8.33
CA ASN A 45 5.87 5.09 -7.65
C ASN A 45 5.15 5.16 -6.30
N LEU A 46 3.91 4.66 -6.24
CA LEU A 46 3.15 4.58 -5.00
C LEU A 46 3.78 3.61 -3.99
N GLU A 47 4.26 2.45 -4.45
CA GLU A 47 4.99 1.49 -3.63
C GLU A 47 6.25 2.11 -3.01
N ALA A 48 7.06 2.80 -3.81
CA ALA A 48 8.26 3.49 -3.36
C ALA A 48 7.96 4.63 -2.37
N LEU A 49 6.84 5.36 -2.55
CA LEU A 49 6.40 6.37 -1.59
C LEU A 49 5.99 5.75 -0.25
N LEU A 50 5.28 4.62 -0.29
CA LEU A 50 4.85 3.90 0.91
C LEU A 50 6.05 3.29 1.65
N GLU A 51 7.03 2.74 0.94
CA GLU A 51 8.27 2.19 1.52
C GLU A 51 9.03 3.25 2.34
N ARG A 52 9.03 4.50 1.90
CA ARG A 52 9.66 5.62 2.61
C ARG A 52 8.95 6.00 3.91
N VAL A 53 7.65 5.70 4.01
CA VAL A 53 6.81 6.07 5.16
C VAL A 53 6.66 4.89 6.13
N LEU A 54 6.58 3.67 5.60
CA LEU A 54 6.37 2.46 6.38
C LEU A 54 7.72 1.89 6.85
N VAL A 55 8.06 2.11 8.13
CA VAL A 55 9.19 1.44 8.81
C VAL A 55 8.87 -0.04 9.13
N ALA A 56 7.62 -0.47 8.88
CA ALA A 56 7.08 -1.77 9.27
C ALA A 56 7.69 -3.01 8.57
N PRO A 57 8.07 -3.01 7.27
CA PRO A 57 8.56 -4.21 6.57
C PRO A 57 9.87 -4.78 7.14
N LEU A 58 10.63 -3.96 7.85
CA LEU A 58 11.91 -4.36 8.47
C LEU A 58 11.73 -4.96 9.87
N ARG A 59 10.50 -5.07 10.38
CA ARG A 59 10.24 -5.54 11.75
C ARG A 59 9.89 -7.03 11.77
N PRO A 60 10.40 -7.81 12.75
CA PRO A 60 10.11 -9.24 12.88
C PRO A 60 8.61 -9.56 13.01
N ASP A 61 7.81 -8.59 13.44
CA ASP A 61 6.37 -8.70 13.68
C ASP A 61 5.51 -8.23 12.50
N TYR A 62 6.10 -7.97 11.32
CA TYR A 62 5.40 -7.47 10.12
C TYR A 62 4.13 -8.28 9.79
N THR A 63 4.24 -9.61 9.76
CA THR A 63 3.10 -10.51 9.43
C THR A 63 1.93 -10.35 10.40
N GLU A 64 2.22 -10.17 11.69
CA GLU A 64 1.20 -10.01 12.72
C GLU A 64 0.58 -8.61 12.66
N GLN A 65 1.40 -7.56 12.46
CA GLN A 65 0.90 -6.20 12.24
C GLN A 65 -0.02 -6.13 11.02
N LEU A 66 0.38 -6.76 9.90
CA LEU A 66 -0.42 -6.83 8.69
C LEU A 66 -1.74 -7.58 8.92
N ARG A 67 -1.72 -8.70 9.67
CA ARG A 67 -2.95 -9.44 10.01
C ARG A 67 -3.93 -8.57 10.79
N GLN A 68 -3.42 -7.82 11.79
CA GLN A 68 -4.25 -6.92 12.59
C GLN A 68 -4.77 -5.73 11.78
N ALA A 69 -3.93 -5.13 10.95
CA ALA A 69 -4.31 -4.03 10.06
C ALA A 69 -5.43 -4.46 9.11
N ARG A 70 -5.30 -5.64 8.46
CA ARG A 70 -6.37 -6.23 7.64
C ARG A 70 -7.65 -6.46 8.44
N GLY A 71 -7.55 -6.83 9.71
CA GLY A 71 -8.70 -6.97 10.60
C GLY A 71 -9.41 -5.64 10.85
N ARG A 72 -8.65 -4.58 11.16
CA ARG A 72 -9.17 -3.22 11.42
C ARG A 72 -9.82 -2.63 10.17
N VAL A 73 -9.16 -2.73 9.01
CA VAL A 73 -9.69 -2.26 7.72
C VAL A 73 -11.01 -2.96 7.35
N ARG A 74 -11.11 -4.29 7.52
CA ARG A 74 -12.37 -5.03 7.27
C ARG A 74 -13.48 -4.67 8.23
N GLY A 75 -13.14 -4.32 9.48
CA GLY A 75 -14.09 -3.94 10.52
C GLY A 75 -14.69 -2.54 10.34
N GLY A 76 -14.20 -1.73 9.41
CA GLY A 76 -14.72 -0.40 9.10
C GLY A 76 -14.51 0.66 10.18
N VAL A 77 -13.73 0.36 11.23
CA VAL A 77 -13.39 1.33 12.27
C VAL A 77 -12.12 2.04 11.82
N ASP A 78 -12.29 3.23 11.24
CA ASP A 78 -11.24 4.23 11.20
C ASP A 78 -11.23 4.94 12.57
N PRO A 79 -10.25 4.69 13.47
CA PRO A 79 -10.15 5.41 14.72
C PRO A 79 -9.73 6.89 14.54
N SER A 80 -9.53 7.36 13.30
CA SER A 80 -8.99 8.68 12.97
C SER A 80 -9.97 9.59 12.21
N ARG A 81 -11.26 9.24 12.11
CA ARG A 81 -12.27 10.02 11.36
C ARG A 81 -13.51 10.38 12.16
#